data_AF-A0A7I8DPV9-F1
#
_entry.id   AF-A0A7I8DPV9-F1
#
_cell.length_a   1.000
_cell.length_b   1.000
_cell.length_c   1.000
_cell.angle_alpha   90.00
_cell.angle_beta   90.00
_cell.angle_gamma   90.00
#
_symmetry.space_group_name_H-M   'P 1'
#
loop_
_entity.id
_entity.type
_entity.pdbx_description
1 polymer ?
#
loop_
_entity_poly.entity_id
_entity_poly.type
_entity_poly.pdbx_seq_one_letter_code
_entity_poly.pdbx_strand_id
1 'polypeptide(L)'
;MKIVRPVIIVLLCALNIYLFGYAPGTIKEPSQKVDAANVTVVSAPDQTEATEHPDFKKKEYKLVLPEGTNIALKKKVDASSFNDVYTPRKVTDGVALGVSYWEGKSDYPNYLTVDLESVQQFHAIRVALSPMAIWGKRTQTFAVNLSDDGKNFKPFIDSKQYTFDPDTGNEVQLLFDDTKARYVQLVFTENSGAGGGQVAEFEVYQK
;
A
#
# COMPACT_ATOMS: atom_id res chain seq x y z
N MET A 1 -39.37 -37.60 50.45
CA MET A 1 -38.55 -37.09 49.32
C MET A 1 -37.23 -37.84 49.04
N LYS A 2 -36.82 -38.89 49.80
CA LYS A 2 -35.50 -39.54 49.61
C LYS A 2 -35.45 -40.73 48.61
N ILE A 3 -36.60 -41.33 48.25
CA ILE A 3 -36.65 -42.52 47.37
C ILE A 3 -36.95 -42.17 45.90
N VAL A 4 -37.52 -41.00 45.63
CA VAL A 4 -37.93 -40.59 44.28
C VAL A 4 -36.72 -40.28 43.38
N ARG A 5 -35.66 -39.70 43.96
CA ARG A 5 -34.44 -39.30 43.24
C ARG A 5 -33.63 -40.47 42.66
N PRO A 6 -33.36 -41.59 43.38
CA PRO A 6 -32.65 -42.72 42.80
C PRO A 6 -33.46 -43.46 41.72
N VAL A 7 -34.79 -43.53 41.84
CA VAL A 7 -35.66 -44.18 40.83
C VAL A 7 -35.65 -43.40 39.51
N ILE A 8 -35.70 -42.06 39.58
CA ILE A 8 -35.61 -41.19 38.40
C ILE A 8 -34.24 -41.34 37.71
N ILE A 9 -33.15 -41.45 38.48
CA ILE A 9 -31.81 -41.64 37.92
C ILE A 9 -31.71 -42.98 37.17
N VAL A 10 -32.23 -44.06 37.76
CA VAL A 10 -32.23 -45.38 37.11
C VAL A 10 -33.05 -45.38 35.81
N LEU A 11 -34.21 -44.72 35.81
CA LEU A 11 -35.03 -44.57 34.59
C LEU A 11 -34.33 -43.74 33.51
N LEU A 12 -33.65 -42.65 33.89
CA LEU A 12 -32.90 -41.81 32.95
C LEU A 12 -31.67 -42.53 32.38
N CYS A 13 -30.99 -43.36 33.18
CA CYS A 13 -29.90 -44.21 32.72
C CYS A 13 -30.40 -45.29 31.76
N ALA A 14 -31.52 -45.96 32.08
CA ALA A 14 -32.11 -46.97 31.20
C ALA A 14 -32.56 -46.37 29.86
N LEU A 15 -33.16 -45.16 29.88
CA LEU A 15 -33.53 -44.44 28.66
C LEU A 15 -32.32 -44.03 27.83
N ASN A 16 -31.24 -43.57 28.47
CA ASN A 16 -29.99 -43.25 27.76
C ASN A 16 -29.35 -44.49 27.13
N ILE A 17 -29.36 -45.63 27.81
CA ILE A 17 -28.86 -46.90 27.26
C ILE A 17 -29.73 -47.35 26.07
N TYR A 18 -31.06 -47.22 26.18
CA TYR A 18 -31.97 -47.52 25.08
C TYR A 18 -31.72 -46.60 23.87
N LEU A 19 -31.54 -45.29 24.10
CA LEU A 19 -31.21 -44.31 23.06
C LEU A 19 -29.83 -44.55 22.43
N PHE A 20 -28.84 -44.99 23.22
CA PHE A 20 -27.50 -45.37 22.72
C PHE A 20 -27.54 -46.69 21.93
N GLY A 21 -28.39 -47.64 22.31
CA GLY A 21 -28.60 -48.89 21.59
C GLY A 21 -29.41 -48.71 20.30
N TYR A 22 -30.22 -47.65 20.22
CA TYR A 22 -30.96 -47.24 19.02
C TYR A 22 -30.14 -46.27 18.17
N ALA A 23 -28.86 -46.60 17.92
CA ALA A 23 -28.18 -46.01 16.78
C ALA A 23 -28.92 -46.50 15.53
N PRO A 24 -29.62 -45.66 14.75
CA PRO A 24 -30.10 -46.08 13.45
C PRO A 24 -28.87 -46.60 12.70
N GLY A 25 -28.89 -47.88 12.33
CA GLY A 25 -27.76 -48.54 11.70
C GLY A 25 -27.19 -47.62 10.64
N THR A 26 -25.87 -47.40 10.70
CA THR A 26 -25.13 -46.51 9.80
C THR A 26 -25.77 -46.56 8.42
N ILE A 27 -26.37 -45.46 7.95
CA ILE A 27 -26.74 -45.35 6.55
C ILE A 27 -25.40 -45.41 5.82
N LYS A 28 -25.00 -46.61 5.39
CA LYS A 28 -23.96 -46.76 4.40
C LYS A 28 -24.59 -46.16 3.15
N GLU A 29 -24.24 -44.91 2.85
CA GLU A 29 -24.47 -44.41 1.51
C GLU A 29 -23.96 -45.50 0.56
N PRO A 30 -24.78 -45.96 -0.41
CA PRO A 30 -24.31 -46.95 -1.36
C PRO A 30 -23.02 -46.41 -1.97
N SER A 31 -22.00 -47.27 -2.10
CA SER A 31 -20.73 -46.83 -2.70
C SER A 31 -21.06 -46.12 -4.02
N GLN A 32 -20.72 -44.84 -4.14
CA GLN A 32 -20.84 -44.16 -5.41
C GLN A 32 -19.91 -44.88 -6.38
N LYS A 33 -20.48 -45.73 -7.23
CA LYS A 33 -19.72 -46.38 -8.29
C LYS A 33 -19.48 -45.31 -9.34
N VAL A 34 -18.24 -44.89 -9.44
CA VAL A 34 -17.79 -44.09 -10.58
C VAL A 34 -17.89 -45.00 -11.80
N ASP A 35 -18.82 -44.69 -12.71
CA ASP A 35 -18.91 -45.38 -13.98
C ASP A 35 -17.71 -44.96 -14.83
N ALA A 36 -16.82 -45.92 -15.11
CA ALA A 36 -15.61 -45.68 -15.90
C ALA A 36 -15.94 -45.13 -17.30
N ALA A 37 -17.14 -45.40 -17.84
CA ALA A 37 -17.58 -44.83 -19.11
C ALA A 37 -17.80 -43.30 -19.04
N ASN A 38 -18.00 -42.74 -17.84
CA ASN A 38 -18.21 -41.32 -17.59
C ASN A 38 -16.96 -40.62 -17.03
N VAL A 39 -15.82 -41.31 -16.99
CA VAL A 39 -14.53 -40.76 -16.56
C VAL A 39 -13.69 -40.46 -17.80
N THR A 40 -13.42 -39.18 -18.03
CA THR A 40 -12.38 -38.79 -18.99
C THR A 40 -11.07 -38.64 -18.23
N VAL A 41 -10.13 -39.55 -18.47
CA VAL A 41 -8.77 -39.40 -17.97
C VAL A 41 -8.07 -38.35 -18.83
N VAL A 42 -7.91 -37.15 -18.28
CA VAL A 42 -7.09 -36.10 -18.89
C VAL A 42 -5.67 -36.29 -18.37
N SER A 43 -4.78 -36.77 -19.22
CA SER A 43 -3.35 -36.81 -18.90
C SER A 43 -2.84 -35.38 -18.78
N ALA A 44 -2.21 -35.06 -17.66
CA ALA A 44 -1.43 -33.84 -17.57
C ALA A 44 -0.37 -33.86 -18.68
N PRO A 45 -0.16 -32.75 -19.40
CA PRO A 45 0.90 -32.66 -20.39
C PRO A 45 2.26 -32.91 -19.72
N ASP A 46 3.20 -33.50 -20.45
CA ASP A 46 4.58 -33.65 -19.97
C ASP A 46 5.17 -32.26 -19.69
N GLN A 47 5.38 -31.94 -18.41
CA GLN A 47 6.06 -30.71 -17.99
C GLN A 47 7.57 -30.92 -18.03
N THR A 48 8.15 -30.91 -19.22
CA THR A 48 9.60 -31.03 -19.42
C THR A 48 10.35 -29.73 -19.09
N GLU A 49 9.64 -28.61 -19.05
CA GLU A 49 10.19 -27.28 -18.76
C GLU A 49 9.22 -26.46 -17.90
N ALA A 50 9.77 -25.51 -17.13
CA ALA A 50 8.96 -24.55 -16.37
C ALA A 50 8.30 -23.55 -17.33
N THR A 51 6.99 -23.67 -17.51
CA THR A 51 6.18 -22.72 -18.29
C THR A 51 5.45 -21.75 -17.36
N GLU A 52 5.65 -20.45 -17.55
CA GLU A 52 4.91 -19.41 -16.85
C GLU A 52 3.64 -19.04 -17.63
N HIS A 53 2.47 -19.09 -16.97
CA HIS A 53 1.22 -18.64 -17.58
C HIS A 53 1.34 -17.16 -17.96
N PRO A 54 0.82 -16.72 -19.12
CA PRO A 54 0.86 -15.31 -19.52
C PRO A 54 0.35 -14.34 -18.45
N ASP A 55 -0.66 -14.76 -17.68
CA ASP A 55 -1.25 -13.94 -16.60
C ASP A 55 -0.30 -13.74 -15.40
N PHE A 56 0.73 -14.56 -15.24
CA PHE A 56 1.77 -14.37 -14.21
C PHE A 56 2.89 -13.44 -14.67
N LYS A 57 2.95 -13.12 -15.97
CA LYS A 57 3.92 -12.14 -16.51
C LYS A 57 3.48 -10.72 -16.18
N LYS A 58 3.97 -10.21 -15.05
CA LYS A 58 3.76 -8.81 -14.67
C LYS A 58 4.43 -7.88 -15.70
N LYS A 59 3.67 -6.93 -16.23
CA LYS A 59 4.25 -5.87 -17.06
C LYS A 59 5.24 -5.08 -16.22
N GLU A 60 6.50 -5.07 -16.64
CA GLU A 60 7.54 -4.32 -15.95
C GLU A 60 7.26 -2.82 -16.07
N TYR A 61 7.24 -2.12 -14.93
CA TYR A 61 7.17 -0.68 -14.90
C TYR A 61 8.53 -0.10 -15.34
N LYS A 62 8.49 0.79 -16.34
CA LYS A 62 9.64 1.60 -16.73
C LYS A 62 9.47 3.00 -16.18
N LEU A 63 10.42 3.42 -15.35
CA LEU A 63 10.47 4.77 -14.82
C LEU A 63 10.65 5.78 -15.96
N VAL A 64 9.69 6.68 -16.11
CA VAL A 64 9.74 7.80 -17.05
C VAL A 64 9.70 9.07 -16.22
N LEU A 65 10.83 9.73 -16.04
CA LEU A 65 10.90 10.97 -15.27
C LEU A 65 10.37 12.16 -16.08
N PRO A 66 9.92 13.24 -15.41
CA PRO A 66 9.69 14.51 -16.09
C PRO A 66 10.93 14.98 -16.86
N GLU A 67 10.70 15.72 -17.94
CA GLU A 67 11.78 16.26 -18.77
C GLU A 67 12.69 17.21 -17.96
N GLY A 68 13.99 17.25 -18.28
CA GLY A 68 14.92 18.21 -17.69
C GLY A 68 15.68 17.71 -16.46
N THR A 69 16.08 18.62 -15.59
CA THR A 69 16.95 18.38 -14.44
C THR A 69 16.18 18.50 -13.12
N ASN A 70 16.37 17.53 -12.21
CA ASN A 70 15.89 17.63 -10.84
C ASN A 70 16.72 18.65 -10.04
N ILE A 71 16.15 19.82 -9.79
CA ILE A 71 16.78 20.92 -9.04
C ILE A 71 16.59 20.83 -7.53
N ALA A 72 15.78 19.89 -7.04
CA ALA A 72 15.61 19.60 -5.62
C ALA A 72 16.68 18.65 -5.06
N LEU A 73 17.46 17.99 -5.92
CA LEU A 73 18.48 17.03 -5.50
C LEU A 73 19.49 17.64 -4.52
N LYS A 74 19.64 17.00 -3.35
CA LYS A 74 20.50 17.37 -2.21
C LYS A 74 20.19 18.74 -1.59
N LYS A 75 19.05 19.34 -1.92
CA LYS A 75 18.62 20.60 -1.34
C LYS A 75 18.15 20.42 0.11
N LYS A 76 18.13 21.52 0.85
CA LYS A 76 17.67 21.49 2.25
C LYS A 76 16.17 21.21 2.26
N VAL A 77 15.75 20.35 3.18
CA VAL A 77 14.34 20.03 3.43
C VAL A 77 13.99 20.28 4.89
N ASP A 78 12.94 21.04 5.12
CA ASP A 78 12.31 21.22 6.44
C ASP A 78 10.96 20.48 6.45
N ALA A 79 10.59 19.91 7.61
CA ALA A 79 9.29 19.25 7.78
C ALA A 79 8.64 19.63 9.11
N SER A 80 7.32 19.50 9.18
CA SER A 80 6.55 19.76 10.41
C SER A 80 6.95 18.84 11.56
N SER A 81 7.20 17.58 11.23
CA SER A 81 7.49 16.50 12.17
C SER A 81 8.17 15.35 11.43
N PHE A 82 8.75 14.41 12.17
CA PHE A 82 9.14 13.11 11.63
C PHE A 82 9.06 12.01 12.71
N ASN A 83 8.96 10.76 12.27
CA ASN A 83 9.07 9.56 13.10
C ASN A 83 10.48 8.95 13.02
N ASP A 84 11.04 8.62 14.18
CA ASP A 84 12.27 7.84 14.33
C ASP A 84 13.43 8.31 13.40
N VAL A 85 13.97 7.43 12.55
CA VAL A 85 15.06 7.70 11.62
C VAL A 85 14.60 8.20 10.24
N TYR A 86 13.30 8.40 10.03
CA TYR A 86 12.70 8.79 8.75
C TYR A 86 12.67 10.31 8.59
N THR A 87 13.87 10.90 8.55
CA THR A 87 14.09 12.35 8.56
C THR A 87 13.84 12.99 7.19
N PRO A 88 13.47 14.29 7.14
CA PRO A 88 13.14 14.99 5.89
C PRO A 88 14.28 15.03 4.86
N ARG A 89 15.55 14.92 5.28
CA ARG A 89 16.69 14.96 4.35
C ARG A 89 16.69 13.81 3.34
N LYS A 90 16.00 12.70 3.64
CA LYS A 90 15.93 11.52 2.78
C LYS A 90 15.17 11.78 1.47
N VAL A 91 14.26 12.76 1.43
CA VAL A 91 13.40 12.99 0.26
C VAL A 91 14.10 13.68 -0.91
N THR A 92 15.37 14.02 -0.78
CA THR A 92 16.14 14.69 -1.85
C THR A 92 17.51 14.05 -1.99
N ASP A 93 17.71 12.82 -1.50
CA ASP A 93 19.02 12.16 -1.53
C ASP A 93 19.29 11.37 -2.81
N GLY A 94 18.28 11.24 -3.68
CA GLY A 94 18.33 10.50 -4.94
C GLY A 94 18.10 8.99 -4.75
N VAL A 95 17.58 8.56 -3.59
CA VAL A 95 17.39 7.16 -3.23
C VAL A 95 15.93 6.92 -2.83
N ALA A 96 15.10 6.51 -3.79
CA ALA A 96 13.73 6.10 -3.50
C ALA A 96 13.61 4.67 -2.92
N LEU A 97 14.71 3.94 -2.68
CA LEU A 97 14.65 2.51 -2.34
C LEU A 97 14.67 2.23 -0.84
N GLY A 98 13.95 1.18 -0.44
CA GLY A 98 14.06 0.59 0.90
C GLY A 98 13.57 1.51 2.03
N VAL A 99 14.49 1.84 2.94
CA VAL A 99 14.24 2.62 4.17
C VAL A 99 14.62 4.10 4.05
N SER A 100 14.98 4.54 2.85
CA SER A 100 15.19 5.97 2.58
C SER A 100 13.87 6.64 2.25
N TYR A 101 13.24 7.17 3.28
CA TYR A 101 12.04 7.99 3.20
C TYR A 101 11.89 8.88 4.43
N TRP A 102 11.10 9.94 4.27
CA TRP A 102 10.53 10.73 5.36
C TRP A 102 9.16 10.19 5.75
N GLU A 103 8.86 10.22 7.04
CA GLU A 103 7.54 9.92 7.58
C GLU A 103 7.14 10.96 8.64
N GLY A 104 6.04 11.67 8.40
CA GLY A 104 5.44 12.58 9.36
C GLY A 104 4.80 11.84 10.54
N LYS A 105 4.60 12.55 11.66
CA LYS A 105 3.83 12.03 12.80
C LYS A 105 2.34 11.96 12.46
N SER A 106 1.58 11.19 13.24
CA SER A 106 0.12 11.06 13.12
C SER A 106 -0.63 12.29 13.66
N ASP A 107 -0.23 13.49 13.22
CA ASP A 107 -0.68 14.80 13.69
C ASP A 107 -0.91 15.77 12.51
N TYR A 108 -1.75 15.35 11.55
CA TYR A 108 -2.07 16.15 10.37
C TYR A 108 -2.52 17.59 10.70
N PRO A 109 -2.21 18.58 9.84
CA PRO A 109 -1.45 18.43 8.59
C PRO A 109 0.05 18.21 8.80
N ASN A 110 0.68 17.40 7.96
CA ASN A 110 2.13 17.31 7.90
C ASN A 110 2.66 18.16 6.73
N TYR A 111 3.79 18.84 6.95
CA TYR A 111 4.43 19.68 5.95
C TYR A 111 5.80 19.13 5.58
N LEU A 112 6.15 19.23 4.31
CA LEU A 112 7.50 18.95 3.82
C LEU A 112 7.88 19.99 2.77
N THR A 113 8.91 20.79 3.05
CA THR A 113 9.30 21.97 2.28
C THR A 113 10.74 21.83 1.78
N VAL A 114 10.95 21.95 0.48
CA VAL A 114 12.29 22.02 -0.14
C VAL A 114 12.67 23.49 -0.37
N ASP A 115 13.90 23.88 0.03
CA ASP A 115 14.51 25.16 -0.33
C ASP A 115 15.41 24.99 -1.57
N LEU A 116 15.00 25.55 -2.71
CA LEU A 116 15.76 25.53 -3.97
C LEU A 116 16.95 26.51 -3.99
N GLU A 117 17.27 27.13 -2.83
CA GLU A 117 18.35 28.10 -2.55
C GLU A 117 18.14 29.48 -3.18
N SER A 118 17.42 29.56 -4.29
CA SER A 118 17.04 30.80 -4.98
C SER A 118 15.72 30.61 -5.71
N VAL A 119 15.12 31.68 -6.24
CA VAL A 119 13.92 31.56 -7.07
C VAL A 119 14.28 30.85 -8.36
N GLN A 120 13.71 29.67 -8.58
CA GLN A 120 13.94 28.82 -9.75
C GLN A 120 12.68 28.71 -10.60
N GLN A 121 12.84 28.51 -11.90
CA GLN A 121 11.74 28.19 -12.83
C GLN A 121 11.64 26.68 -13.01
N PHE A 122 10.45 26.12 -12.94
CA PHE A 122 10.21 24.68 -13.05
C PHE A 122 8.80 24.39 -13.57
N HIS A 123 8.57 23.16 -14.04
CA HIS A 123 7.34 22.78 -14.76
C HIS A 123 6.77 21.43 -14.32
N ALA A 124 7.48 20.72 -13.46
CA ALA A 124 6.99 19.45 -12.94
C ALA A 124 7.49 19.20 -11.51
N ILE A 125 6.66 18.50 -10.75
CA ILE A 125 6.98 17.95 -9.44
C ILE A 125 6.74 16.45 -9.50
N ARG A 126 7.67 15.67 -8.97
CA ARG A 126 7.49 14.23 -8.76
C ARG A 126 7.58 13.93 -7.27
N VAL A 127 6.58 13.21 -6.76
CA VAL A 127 6.54 12.71 -5.40
C VAL A 127 6.52 11.19 -5.49
N ALA A 128 7.49 10.52 -4.88
CA ALA A 128 7.60 9.08 -4.94
C ALA A 128 7.66 8.44 -3.55
N LEU A 129 7.15 7.23 -3.47
CA LEU A 129 7.37 6.26 -2.40
C LEU A 129 8.34 5.19 -2.90
N SER A 130 8.76 4.30 -2.01
CA SER A 130 9.57 3.16 -2.43
C SER A 130 8.80 2.25 -3.39
N PRO A 131 9.38 1.90 -4.55
CA PRO A 131 8.73 1.04 -5.54
C PRO A 131 8.66 -0.44 -5.11
N MET A 132 9.22 -0.78 -3.96
CA MET A 132 9.17 -2.14 -3.44
C MET A 132 7.73 -2.56 -3.11
N ALA A 133 7.33 -3.75 -3.54
CA ALA A 133 5.97 -4.27 -3.35
C ALA A 133 5.51 -4.32 -1.88
N ILE A 134 6.44 -4.39 -0.92
CA ILE A 134 6.13 -4.35 0.53
C ILE A 134 5.46 -3.04 0.97
N TRP A 135 5.63 -1.96 0.21
CA TRP A 135 4.89 -0.72 0.45
C TRP A 135 3.41 -0.88 0.08
N GLY A 136 3.06 -1.72 -0.89
CA GLY A 136 1.68 -1.93 -1.29
C GLY A 136 1.02 -0.68 -1.87
N LYS A 137 -0.13 -0.91 -2.51
CA LYS A 137 -0.94 0.17 -3.07
C LYS A 137 -1.60 0.98 -1.96
N ARG A 138 -1.60 2.31 -2.09
CA ARG A 138 -2.17 3.22 -1.10
C ARG A 138 -2.55 4.56 -1.72
N THR A 139 -3.21 5.39 -0.94
CA THR A 139 -3.47 6.79 -1.28
C THR A 139 -2.83 7.74 -0.28
N GLN A 140 -2.42 8.91 -0.75
CA GLN A 140 -2.09 10.04 0.11
C GLN A 140 -2.80 11.29 -0.41
N THR A 141 -3.35 12.09 0.50
CA THR A 141 -4.03 13.35 0.17
C THR A 141 -3.08 14.50 0.49
N PHE A 142 -2.72 15.29 -0.53
CA PHE A 142 -1.86 16.45 -0.34
C PHE A 142 -2.13 17.59 -1.33
N ALA A 143 -1.68 18.79 -0.94
CA ALA A 143 -1.64 20.00 -1.76
C ALA A 143 -0.19 20.44 -2.00
N VAL A 144 0.02 21.36 -2.95
CA VAL A 144 1.31 22.03 -3.16
C VAL A 144 1.17 23.53 -2.92
N ASN A 145 2.04 24.07 -2.08
CA ASN A 145 2.20 25.50 -1.85
C ASN A 145 3.58 25.97 -2.33
N LEU A 146 3.65 27.23 -2.75
CA LEU A 146 4.89 27.88 -3.19
C LEU A 146 5.19 29.13 -2.36
N SER A 147 6.48 29.45 -2.19
CA SER A 147 6.92 30.69 -1.53
C SER A 147 8.26 31.16 -2.08
N ASP A 148 8.51 32.47 -2.02
CA ASP A 148 9.82 33.07 -2.35
C ASP A 148 10.68 33.33 -1.09
N ASP A 149 10.04 33.44 0.08
CA ASP A 149 10.68 33.85 1.33
C ASP A 149 10.69 32.77 2.43
N GLY A 150 10.03 31.64 2.18
CA GLY A 150 9.96 30.51 3.10
C GLY A 150 9.06 30.75 4.31
N LYS A 151 8.28 31.84 4.30
CA LYS A 151 7.37 32.24 5.39
C LYS A 151 5.94 32.40 4.89
N ASN A 152 5.76 33.07 3.77
CA ASN A 152 4.47 33.34 3.15
C ASN A 152 4.24 32.35 2.00
N PHE A 153 3.52 31.27 2.30
CA PHE A 153 3.15 30.25 1.33
C PHE A 153 1.82 30.57 0.65
N LYS A 154 1.78 30.43 -0.67
CA LYS A 154 0.57 30.57 -1.49
C LYS A 154 0.15 29.21 -2.04
N PRO A 155 -1.14 28.88 -2.05
CA PRO A 155 -1.65 27.70 -2.74
C PRO A 155 -1.25 27.71 -4.22
N PHE A 156 -0.82 26.56 -4.74
CA PHE A 156 -0.47 26.39 -6.15
C PHE A 156 -1.23 25.21 -6.78
N ILE A 157 -1.17 24.02 -6.17
CA ILE A 157 -1.98 22.87 -6.55
C ILE A 157 -2.91 22.53 -5.40
N ASP A 158 -4.21 22.55 -5.67
CA ASP A 158 -5.24 22.24 -4.67
C ASP A 158 -5.08 20.83 -4.09
N SER A 159 -5.56 20.67 -2.86
CA SER A 159 -5.52 19.38 -2.17
C SER A 159 -6.28 18.31 -2.95
N LYS A 160 -5.61 17.20 -3.23
CA LYS A 160 -6.19 16.07 -3.95
C LYS A 160 -5.65 14.76 -3.37
N GLN A 161 -6.47 13.71 -3.45
CA GLN A 161 -6.04 12.36 -3.17
C GLN A 161 -5.30 11.77 -4.38
N TYR A 162 -4.09 11.27 -4.16
CA TYR A 162 -3.28 10.61 -5.17
C TYR A 162 -3.06 9.15 -4.81
N THR A 163 -3.07 8.28 -5.83
CA THR A 163 -2.79 6.85 -5.67
C THR A 163 -1.31 6.59 -5.92
N PHE A 164 -0.70 5.87 -5.01
CA PHE A 164 0.63 5.31 -5.13
C PHE A 164 0.49 3.80 -5.29
N ASP A 165 0.93 3.28 -6.43
CA ASP A 165 0.85 1.86 -6.77
C ASP A 165 2.24 1.33 -7.13
N PRO A 166 2.78 0.31 -6.42
CA PRO A 166 4.07 -0.29 -6.75
C PRO A 166 4.14 -0.82 -8.19
N ASP A 167 2.99 -1.20 -8.77
CA ASP A 167 2.90 -1.68 -10.15
C ASP A 167 3.11 -0.58 -11.18
N THR A 168 2.99 0.68 -10.76
CA THR A 168 3.26 1.88 -11.58
C THR A 168 4.37 2.75 -11.00
N GLY A 169 5.30 2.16 -10.26
CA GLY A 169 6.48 2.85 -9.74
C GLY A 169 6.30 3.58 -8.40
N ASN A 170 5.10 3.52 -7.80
CA ASN A 170 4.79 4.16 -6.52
C ASN A 170 5.11 5.66 -6.54
N GLU A 171 4.67 6.35 -7.59
CA GLU A 171 4.95 7.78 -7.78
C GLU A 171 3.75 8.54 -8.33
N VAL A 172 3.81 9.84 -8.17
CA VAL A 172 2.89 10.81 -8.73
C VAL A 172 3.70 11.90 -9.39
N GLN A 173 3.35 12.23 -10.64
CA GLN A 173 3.91 13.36 -11.36
C GLN A 173 2.84 14.44 -11.52
N LEU A 174 3.17 15.64 -11.11
CA LEU A 174 2.35 16.84 -11.24
C LEU A 174 2.99 17.68 -12.34
N LEU A 175 2.32 17.74 -13.51
CA LEU A 175 2.77 18.50 -14.67
C LEU A 175 1.93 19.78 -14.79
N PHE A 176 2.59 20.90 -15.07
CA PHE A 176 1.95 22.22 -15.16
C PHE A 176 2.76 23.16 -16.07
N ASP A 177 2.16 24.30 -16.43
CA ASP A 177 2.88 25.37 -17.12
C ASP A 177 3.98 25.96 -16.21
N ASP A 178 5.08 26.43 -16.81
CA ASP A 178 6.22 27.00 -16.10
C ASP A 178 5.80 27.96 -14.98
N THR A 179 6.28 27.68 -13.77
CA THR A 179 6.09 28.52 -12.58
C THR A 179 7.44 28.87 -11.96
N LYS A 180 7.44 29.79 -10.99
CA LYS A 180 8.65 30.22 -10.28
C LYS A 180 8.41 30.28 -8.78
N ALA A 181 9.35 29.73 -8.02
CA ALA A 181 9.39 29.82 -6.56
C ALA A 181 10.80 29.47 -6.05
N ARG A 182 11.10 29.85 -4.81
CA ARG A 182 12.27 29.31 -4.10
C ARG A 182 11.92 28.11 -3.24
N TYR A 183 10.77 28.12 -2.61
CA TYR A 183 10.32 27.08 -1.69
C TYR A 183 9.12 26.35 -2.27
N VAL A 184 9.19 25.03 -2.27
CA VAL A 184 8.09 24.15 -2.69
C VAL A 184 7.69 23.30 -1.49
N GLN A 185 6.43 23.40 -1.08
CA GLN A 185 5.90 22.71 0.10
C GLN A 185 4.79 21.74 -0.30
N LEU A 186 4.92 20.49 0.14
CA LEU A 186 3.83 19.53 0.19
C LEU A 186 3.09 19.67 1.53
N VAL A 187 1.76 19.63 1.46
CA VAL A 187 0.88 19.66 2.65
C VAL A 187 0.04 18.39 2.66
N PHE A 188 0.38 17.43 3.50
CA PHE A 188 -0.33 16.16 3.63
C PHE A 188 -1.44 16.24 4.68
N THR A 189 -2.59 15.64 4.38
CA THR A 189 -3.74 15.56 5.30
C THR A 189 -4.24 14.13 5.52
N GLU A 190 -3.79 13.16 4.71
CA GLU A 190 -4.20 11.76 4.83
C GLU A 190 -3.16 10.84 4.16
N ASN A 191 -3.00 9.65 4.70
CA ASN A 191 -2.25 8.54 4.11
C ASN A 191 -2.96 7.23 4.49
N SER A 192 -3.38 6.43 3.50
CA SER A 192 -4.09 5.18 3.77
C SER A 192 -3.16 4.04 4.23
N GLY A 193 -1.84 4.22 4.10
CA GLY A 193 -0.82 3.22 4.43
C GLY A 193 -0.03 3.49 5.72
N ALA A 194 -0.17 4.66 6.33
CA ALA A 194 0.52 5.04 7.56
C ALA A 194 -0.21 6.16 8.31
N GLY A 195 0.21 6.43 9.55
CA GLY A 195 -0.41 7.47 10.38
C GLY A 195 -0.14 8.91 9.92
N GLY A 196 1.01 9.15 9.27
CA GLY A 196 1.42 10.44 8.71
C GLY A 196 1.77 10.36 7.22
N GLY A 197 2.08 11.52 6.62
CA GLY A 197 2.57 11.58 5.24
C GLY A 197 3.90 10.83 5.08
N GLN A 198 4.11 10.17 3.95
CA GLN A 198 5.36 9.49 3.63
C GLN A 198 5.86 9.89 2.25
N VAL A 199 7.16 10.14 2.12
CA VAL A 199 7.81 10.50 0.85
C VAL A 199 9.21 9.89 0.82
N ALA A 200 9.53 9.13 -0.22
CA ALA A 200 10.87 8.61 -0.49
C ALA A 200 11.69 9.60 -1.33
N GLU A 201 11.10 10.22 -2.35
CA GLU A 201 11.72 11.29 -3.14
C GLU A 201 10.71 12.40 -3.43
N PHE A 202 11.17 13.65 -3.33
CA PHE A 202 10.46 14.87 -3.69
C PHE A 202 11.33 15.68 -4.63
N GLU A 203 10.97 15.60 -5.91
CA GLU A 203 11.77 16.12 -7.01
C GLU A 203 11.04 17.28 -7.67
N VAL A 204 11.81 18.26 -8.12
CA VAL A 204 11.32 19.46 -8.82
C VAL A 204 12.12 19.59 -10.10
N TYR A 205 11.45 19.68 -11.25
CA TYR A 205 12.09 19.56 -12.56
C TYR A 205 12.07 20.87 -13.36
N GLN A 206 13.25 21.26 -13.82
CA GLN A 206 13.50 22.42 -14.69
C GLN A 206 13.98 21.95 -16.06
N LYS A 207 13.51 22.58 -17.15
CA LYS A 207 14.01 22.35 -18.51
C LYS A 207 15.31 23.10 -18.77
#